data_AF-A0ABD2SUM1-F1
#
_entry.id   AF-A0ABD2SUM1-F1
#
_cell.length_a   1.000
_cell.length_b   1.000
_cell.length_c   1.000
_cell.angle_alpha   90.00
_cell.angle_beta   90.00
_cell.angle_gamma   90.00
#
_symmetry.space_group_name_H-M   'P 1'
#
loop_
_entity.id
_entity.type
_entity.pdbx_description
1 polymer ?
#
loop_
_entity_poly.entity_id
_entity_poly.type
_entity_poly.pdbx_seq_one_letter_code
_entity_poly.pdbx_strand_id
1 'polypeptide(L)'
;MKVLLITLWVLLFFILTNTKFVVCVGICRENEQRALEILKKEVDDPSDILSSWVVGKDCCQWEGIVCNNLTRHVIDLSISIDWFDSRYLRINNLEWLSSLSSLENLEMESVDLSKANEWLKV
;
A
#
# COMPACT_ATOMS: atom_id res chain seq x y z
N MET A 1 -36.66 -33.87 -18.62
CA MET A 1 -35.37 -33.46 -19.21
C MET A 1 -35.05 -31.98 -19.08
N LYS A 2 -35.94 -31.04 -19.47
CA LYS A 2 -35.64 -29.58 -19.45
C LYS A 2 -35.33 -29.01 -18.05
N VAL A 3 -36.02 -29.49 -17.00
CA VAL A 3 -35.79 -29.05 -15.60
C VAL A 3 -34.38 -29.40 -15.11
N LEU A 4 -33.88 -30.59 -15.45
CA LEU A 4 -32.54 -31.04 -15.06
C LEU A 4 -31.44 -30.19 -15.70
N LEU A 5 -31.66 -29.69 -16.93
CA LEU A 5 -30.73 -28.81 -17.63
C LEU A 5 -30.68 -27.42 -16.99
N ILE A 6 -31.84 -26.86 -16.60
CA ILE A 6 -31.93 -25.56 -15.92
C ILE A 6 -31.24 -25.63 -14.56
N THR A 7 -31.49 -26.68 -13.77
CA THR A 7 -30.83 -26.85 -12.46
C THR A 7 -29.31 -27.01 -12.61
N LEU A 8 -28.84 -27.72 -13.65
CA LEU A 8 -27.41 -27.86 -13.94
C LEU A 8 -26.78 -26.50 -14.29
N TRP A 9 -27.47 -25.69 -15.08
CA TRP A 9 -27.01 -24.35 -15.49
C TRP A 9 -26.94 -23.37 -14.32
N VAL A 10 -27.94 -23.40 -13.43
CA VAL A 10 -27.96 -22.57 -12.21
C VAL A 10 -26.83 -22.98 -11.26
N LEU A 11 -26.57 -24.28 -11.09
CA LEU A 11 -25.45 -24.77 -10.28
C LEU A 11 -24.09 -24.38 -10.88
N LEU A 12 -23.94 -24.47 -12.20
CA LEU A 12 -22.72 -24.02 -12.90
C LEU A 12 -22.51 -22.51 -12.75
N PHE A 13 -23.57 -21.70 -12.85
CA PHE A 13 -23.52 -20.26 -12.63
C PHE A 13 -23.21 -19.92 -11.16
N PHE A 14 -23.75 -20.68 -10.20
CA PHE A 14 -23.42 -20.55 -8.78
C PHE A 14 -21.94 -20.86 -8.52
N ILE A 15 -21.37 -21.91 -9.13
CA ILE A 15 -19.94 -22.23 -9.00
C ILE A 15 -19.07 -21.12 -9.61
N LEU A 16 -19.46 -20.56 -10.76
CA LEU A 16 -18.76 -19.44 -11.41
C LEU A 16 -18.80 -18.13 -10.61
N THR A 17 -19.84 -17.93 -9.80
CA THR A 17 -20.00 -16.73 -8.94
C THR A 17 -19.45 -16.92 -7.53
N ASN A 18 -19.11 -18.15 -7.12
CA ASN A 18 -18.64 -18.48 -5.77
C ASN A 18 -17.14 -18.76 -5.66
N THR A 19 -16.35 -18.53 -6.71
CA THR A 19 -14.91 -18.38 -6.50
C THR A 19 -14.68 -17.02 -5.84
N LYS A 20 -14.73 -16.99 -4.50
CA LYS A 20 -13.89 -16.07 -3.74
C LYS A 20 -12.45 -16.43 -4.07
N PHE A 21 -11.98 -15.98 -5.23
CA PHE A 21 -10.61 -16.16 -5.67
C PHE A 21 -9.76 -15.18 -4.87
N VAL A 22 -9.51 -15.52 -3.61
CA VAL A 22 -8.49 -14.84 -2.83
C VAL A 22 -7.20 -15.57 -3.11
N VAL A 23 -6.53 -15.17 -4.19
CA VAL A 23 -5.12 -15.48 -4.34
C VAL A 23 -4.38 -14.58 -3.37
N CYS A 24 -4.05 -15.11 -2.18
CA CYS A 24 -3.03 -14.52 -1.33
C CYS A 24 -1.66 -14.83 -1.93
N VAL A 25 -1.32 -14.19 -3.04
CA VAL A 25 0.08 -14.08 -3.48
C VAL A 25 0.68 -12.93 -2.70
N GLY A 26 1.33 -13.25 -1.58
CA GLY A 26 2.32 -12.41 -0.92
C GLY A 26 1.91 -10.98 -0.54
N ILE A 27 0.62 -10.67 -0.45
CA ILE A 27 0.12 -9.30 -0.22
C ILE A 27 0.64 -8.78 1.13
N CYS A 28 1.16 -7.57 1.10
CA CYS A 28 1.43 -6.73 2.27
C CYS A 28 0.29 -6.78 3.31
N ARG A 29 0.63 -6.60 4.58
CA ARG A 29 -0.36 -6.70 5.65
C ARG A 29 -1.43 -5.62 5.46
N GLU A 30 -2.71 -5.98 5.60
CA GLU A 30 -3.83 -5.09 5.23
C GLU A 30 -3.76 -3.71 5.91
N ASN A 31 -3.38 -3.67 7.20
CA ASN A 31 -3.22 -2.43 7.96
C ASN A 31 -2.04 -1.57 7.44
N GLU A 32 -0.92 -2.21 7.10
CA GLU A 32 0.27 -1.52 6.59
C GLU A 32 0.05 -1.04 5.14
N GLN A 33 -0.59 -1.87 4.31
CA GLN A 33 -0.97 -1.49 2.95
C GLN A 33 -1.91 -0.28 2.96
N ARG A 34 -2.97 -0.31 3.80
CA ARG A 34 -3.85 0.85 3.96
C ARG A 34 -3.09 2.09 4.42
N ALA A 35 -2.14 1.94 5.34
CA ALA A 35 -1.33 3.06 5.82
C ALA A 35 -0.49 3.69 4.70
N LEU A 36 0.18 2.86 3.90
CA LEU A 36 1.00 3.32 2.77
C LEU A 36 0.14 3.93 1.65
N GLU A 37 -1.09 3.44 1.44
CA GLU A 37 -2.06 4.05 0.53
C GLU A 37 -2.53 5.44 1.01
N ILE A 38 -2.74 5.59 2.33
CA ILE A 38 -3.03 6.90 2.93
C ILE A 38 -1.83 7.83 2.72
N LEU A 39 -0.61 7.39 3.03
CA LEU A 39 0.61 8.15 2.78
C LEU A 39 0.70 8.61 1.31
N LYS A 40 0.54 7.70 0.36
CA LYS A 40 0.57 8.04 -1.08
C LYS A 40 -0.45 9.12 -1.45
N LYS A 41 -1.63 9.11 -0.83
CA LYS A 41 -2.67 10.12 -1.06
C LYS A 41 -2.34 11.48 -0.43
N GLU A 42 -1.67 11.46 0.72
CA GLU A 42 -1.31 12.68 1.47
C GLU A 42 -0.03 13.36 0.97
N VAL A 43 0.72 12.68 0.08
CA VAL A 43 1.91 13.21 -0.59
C VAL A 43 1.49 13.95 -1.86
N ASP A 44 1.86 15.23 -1.96
CA ASP A 44 1.87 15.93 -3.24
C ASP A 44 3.12 15.50 -4.02
N ASP A 45 2.94 14.62 -5.01
CA ASP A 45 4.01 13.98 -5.80
C ASP A 45 3.99 14.45 -7.27
N PRO A 46 4.45 15.68 -7.56
CA PRO A 46 4.45 16.21 -8.92
C PRO A 46 5.49 15.54 -9.82
N SER A 47 6.37 14.70 -9.26
CA SER A 47 7.50 14.06 -9.93
C SER A 47 7.32 12.57 -10.12
N ASP A 48 6.19 12.02 -9.67
CA ASP A 48 5.83 10.62 -9.80
C ASP A 48 6.89 9.68 -9.18
N ILE A 49 7.50 10.12 -8.07
CA ILE A 49 8.51 9.38 -7.31
C ILE A 49 7.88 8.12 -6.72
N LEU A 50 6.60 8.19 -6.35
CA LEU A 50 5.83 7.06 -5.86
C LEU A 50 5.15 6.26 -7.00
N SER A 51 5.61 6.39 -8.25
CA SER A 51 5.03 5.70 -9.42
C SER A 51 4.96 4.17 -9.26
N SER A 52 5.96 3.57 -8.60
CA SER A 52 6.02 2.12 -8.34
C SER A 52 4.97 1.63 -7.33
N TRP A 53 4.38 2.54 -6.55
CA TRP A 53 3.40 2.24 -5.51
C TRP A 53 2.02 1.98 -6.11
N VAL A 54 1.86 0.81 -6.73
CA VAL A 54 0.61 0.44 -7.40
C VAL A 54 -0.35 -0.21 -6.41
N VAL A 55 -1.48 0.46 -6.16
CA VAL A 55 -2.59 -0.04 -5.32
C VAL A 55 -3.03 -1.42 -5.78
N GLY A 56 -3.25 -2.33 -4.82
CA GLY A 56 -3.64 -3.71 -5.10
C GLY A 56 -2.49 -4.65 -5.50
N LYS A 57 -1.24 -4.18 -5.54
CA LYS A 57 -0.05 -5.03 -5.57
C LYS A 57 0.55 -5.18 -4.17
N ASP A 58 1.49 -6.12 -4.03
CA ASP A 58 2.25 -6.29 -2.79
C ASP A 58 3.12 -5.05 -2.53
N CYS A 59 2.85 -4.35 -1.41
CA CYS A 59 3.59 -3.14 -1.00
C CYS A 59 5.08 -3.41 -0.80
N CYS A 60 5.48 -4.65 -0.47
CA CYS A 60 6.88 -5.03 -0.30
C CYS A 60 7.68 -5.04 -1.61
N GLN A 61 7.00 -4.83 -2.75
CA GLN A 61 7.61 -4.67 -4.07
C GLN A 61 7.68 -3.21 -4.51
N TRP A 62 7.14 -2.28 -3.72
CA TRP A 62 7.21 -0.86 -4.01
C TRP A 62 8.61 -0.34 -3.75
N GLU A 63 9.04 0.61 -4.56
CA GLU A 63 10.34 1.24 -4.40
C GLU A 63 10.42 1.97 -3.05
N GLY A 64 11.55 1.81 -2.37
CA GLY A 64 11.75 2.37 -1.04
C GLY A 64 11.11 1.57 0.11
N ILE A 65 10.45 0.44 -0.16
CA ILE A 65 9.84 -0.40 0.89
C ILE A 65 10.59 -1.72 1.04
N VAL A 66 10.99 -2.04 2.27
CA VAL A 66 11.55 -3.34 2.64
C VAL A 66 10.68 -3.99 3.71
N CYS A 67 10.37 -5.26 3.50
CA CYS A 67 9.60 -6.05 4.44
C CYS A 67 10.46 -7.16 5.06
N ASN A 68 10.13 -7.53 6.29
CA ASN A 68 10.68 -8.69 6.95
C ASN A 68 10.30 -9.97 6.18
N ASN A 69 11.30 -10.81 5.87
CA ASN A 69 11.09 -12.03 5.08
C ASN A 69 10.24 -13.09 5.78
N LEU A 70 10.16 -13.07 7.12
CA LEU A 70 9.39 -14.04 7.91
C LEU A 70 8.00 -13.52 8.25
N THR A 71 7.93 -12.32 8.82
CA THR A 71 6.68 -11.77 9.37
C THR A 71 5.89 -10.96 8.35
N ARG A 72 6.51 -10.61 7.21
CA ARG A 72 5.93 -9.80 6.12
C ARG A 72 5.55 -8.37 6.53
N HIS A 73 6.03 -7.93 7.68
CA HIS A 73 5.90 -6.55 8.14
C HIS A 73 6.84 -5.61 7.38
N VAL A 74 6.39 -4.40 7.09
CA VAL A 74 7.26 -3.31 6.63
C VAL A 74 8.24 -2.94 7.75
N ILE A 75 9.53 -3.05 7.46
CA ILE A 75 10.62 -2.74 8.40
C ILE A 75 11.44 -1.53 7.95
N ASP A 76 11.50 -1.25 6.64
CA ASP A 76 12.14 -0.05 6.13
C ASP A 76 11.21 0.68 5.15
N LEU A 77 11.15 2.00 5.30
CA LEU A 77 10.48 2.90 4.38
C LEU A 77 11.41 4.08 4.06
N SER A 78 11.77 4.22 2.79
CA SER A 78 12.60 5.31 2.27
C SER A 78 11.86 6.06 1.17
N ILE A 79 11.77 7.38 1.33
CA ILE A 79 11.20 8.31 0.35
C ILE A 79 12.27 9.38 0.11
N SER A 80 13.00 9.25 -0.99
CA SER A 80 14.05 10.19 -1.39
C SER A 80 13.72 10.82 -2.74
N ILE A 81 13.98 12.12 -2.84
CA ILE A 81 13.88 12.90 -4.07
C ILE A 81 15.29 13.05 -4.61
N ASP A 82 15.47 12.77 -5.91
CA ASP A 82 16.75 13.06 -6.57
C ASP A 82 17.04 14.57 -6.49
N TRP A 83 18.27 14.92 -6.15
CA TRP A 83 18.74 16.28 -5.89
C TRP A 83 18.59 17.23 -7.09
N PHE A 84 18.37 16.67 -8.29
CA PHE A 84 18.11 17.42 -9.52
C PHE A 84 16.66 17.86 -9.69
N ASP A 85 15.74 17.35 -8.88
CA ASP A 85 14.34 17.76 -8.90
C ASP A 85 14.12 18.94 -7.96
N SER A 86 13.85 20.11 -8.54
CA SER A 86 13.58 21.35 -7.81
C SER A 86 12.26 21.35 -7.00
N ARG A 87 11.53 20.23 -6.98
CA ARG A 87 10.21 20.11 -6.34
C ARG A 87 10.34 19.32 -5.05
N TYR A 88 9.78 19.87 -3.97
CA TYR A 88 9.68 19.18 -2.69
C TYR A 88 8.44 18.28 -2.68
N LEU A 89 8.60 17.03 -2.27
CA LEU A 89 7.47 16.19 -1.87
C LEU A 89 6.94 16.76 -0.58
N ARG A 90 5.63 17.00 -0.53
CA ARG A 90 5.01 17.60 0.66
C ARG A 90 4.01 16.65 1.29
N ILE A 91 4.23 16.29 2.54
CA ILE A 91 3.35 15.39 3.29
C ILE A 91 2.47 16.21 4.23
N ASN A 92 1.16 15.95 4.18
CA ASN A 92 0.18 16.69 4.97
C ASN A 92 -0.12 16.06 6.34
N ASN A 93 -0.01 14.74 6.47
CA ASN A 93 -0.36 13.99 7.67
C ASN A 93 0.61 12.80 7.89
N LEU A 94 0.86 12.44 9.15
CA LEU A 94 1.70 11.33 9.58
C LEU A 94 0.92 10.22 10.32
N GLU A 95 -0.41 10.26 10.35
CA GLU A 95 -1.26 9.21 10.97
C GLU A 95 -0.94 7.80 10.46
N TRP A 96 -0.54 7.67 9.18
CA TRP A 96 -0.14 6.39 8.58
C TRP A 96 1.02 5.72 9.32
N LEU A 97 1.90 6.50 9.95
CA LEU A 97 3.08 5.98 10.64
C LEU A 97 2.71 5.06 11.80
N SER A 98 1.62 5.37 12.52
CA SER A 98 1.11 4.57 13.64
C SER A 98 0.75 3.13 13.26
N SER A 99 0.38 2.92 11.99
CA SER A 99 -0.05 1.63 11.47
C SER A 99 1.12 0.76 10.97
N LEU A 100 2.31 1.34 10.81
CA LEU A 100 3.56 0.65 10.48
C LEU A 100 4.32 0.29 11.77
N SER A 101 3.69 -0.48 12.64
CA SER A 101 4.18 -0.76 14.00
C SER A 101 5.51 -1.50 14.10
N SER A 102 5.97 -2.09 13.00
CA SER A 102 7.21 -2.85 12.91
C SER A 102 8.31 -2.11 12.15
N LEU A 103 8.06 -0.85 11.79
CA LEU A 103 9.03 -0.02 11.09
C LEU A 103 10.26 0.20 11.97
N GLU A 104 11.42 -0.17 11.45
CA GLU A 104 12.73 -0.02 12.10
C GLU A 104 13.45 1.22 11.56
N ASN A 105 13.39 1.44 10.24
CA ASN A 105 14.02 2.58 9.59
C ASN A 105 13.02 3.39 8.77
N LEU A 106 13.04 4.70 9.00
CA LEU A 106 12.29 5.68 8.23
C LEU A 106 13.25 6.73 7.67
N GLU A 107 13.41 6.74 6.36
CA GLU A 107 14.24 7.71 5.66
C GLU A 107 13.35 8.62 4.81
N MET A 108 13.48 9.92 5.05
CA MET A 108 12.81 10.96 4.25
C MET A 108 13.85 12.00 3.87
N GLU A 109 14.20 12.06 2.59
CA GLU A 109 15.18 13.02 2.08
C GLU A 109 14.47 14.07 1.23
N SER A 110 14.71 15.34 1.54
CA SER A 110 14.11 16.49 0.83
C SER A 110 12.56 16.52 0.86
N VAL A 111 11.93 15.88 1.85
CA VAL A 111 10.48 15.89 2.08
C VAL A 111 10.08 17.06 2.98
N ASP A 112 9.16 17.91 2.52
CA ASP A 112 8.57 19.00 3.29
C ASP A 112 7.43 18.48 4.20
N LEU A 113 7.71 18.49 5.50
CA LEU A 113 6.78 18.08 6.56
C LEU A 113 6.18 19.26 7.32
N SER A 114 6.36 20.50 6.86
CA SER A 114 5.93 21.72 7.56
C SER A 114 4.43 21.78 7.88
N LYS A 115 3.59 21.03 7.16
CA LYS A 115 2.14 20.93 7.43
C LYS A 115 1.75 19.75 8.30
N ALA A 116 2.59 18.73 8.45
CA ALA A 116 2.34 17.68 9.42
C ALA A 116 2.54 18.30 10.80
N ASN A 117 1.45 18.62 11.48
CA ASN A 117 1.44 19.39 12.73
C ASN A 117 1.12 18.51 13.96
N GLU A 118 0.92 17.20 13.77
CA GLU A 118 0.51 16.25 14.82
C GLU A 118 1.62 15.25 15.22
N TRP A 119 2.90 15.64 15.14
CA TRP A 119 4.04 14.75 15.38
C TRP A 119 4.12 14.15 16.79
N LEU A 120 3.47 14.76 17.79
CA LEU A 120 3.58 14.40 19.21
C LEU A 120 2.38 13.60 19.76
N LYS A 121 1.48 13.11 18.90
CA LYS A 121 0.32 12.28 19.30
C LYS A 121 0.39 10.84 18.81
N VAL A 122 1.44 10.49 18.06
CA VAL A 122 1.70 9.13 17.55
C VAL A 122 2.66 8.41 18.49
#